data_AF-A0A286IRY7-F1
#
_entry.id   AF-A0A286IRY7-F1
#
_cell.length_a   1.000
_cell.length_b   1.000
_cell.length_c   1.000
_cell.angle_alpha   90.00
_cell.angle_beta   90.00
_cell.angle_gamma   90.00
#
_symmetry.space_group_name_H-M   'P 1'
#
loop_
_entity.id
_entity.type
_entity.pdbx_description
1 polymer ?
#
loop_
_entity_poly.entity_id
_entity_poly.type
_entity_poly.pdbx_seq_one_letter_code
_entity_poly.pdbx_strand_id
1 'polypeptide(L)' 'MTNVKGSKYEIRVPKVNFNDGINEFKFVVNGNDWQPIPDDALNTQNGNLTFEME' A
#
# COMPACT_ATOMS: atom_id res chain seq x y z
N MET A 1 8.29 -3.26 5.11
CA MET A 1 8.61 -2.01 4.36
C MET A 1 10.08 -1.71 4.53
N THR A 2 10.72 -1.19 3.49
CA THR A 2 12.12 -0.77 3.52
C THR A 2 12.20 0.73 3.27
N ASN A 3 13.02 1.44 4.04
CA ASN A 3 13.32 2.85 3.77
C ASN A 3 14.26 2.94 2.56
N VAL A 4 13.80 3.54 1.47
CA VAL A 4 14.52 3.58 0.19
C VAL A 4 15.20 4.93 -0.06
N LYS A 5 14.67 6.03 0.50
CA LYS A 5 15.28 7.37 0.45
C LYS A 5 14.54 8.32 1.41
N GLY A 6 15.15 8.70 2.53
CA GLY A 6 14.58 9.70 3.44
C GLY A 6 13.22 9.28 4.00
N SER A 7 12.14 10.01 3.69
CA SER A 7 10.76 9.71 4.11
C SER A 7 10.04 8.70 3.21
N LYS A 8 10.71 8.13 2.19
CA LYS A 8 10.09 7.19 1.25
C LYS A 8 10.26 5.72 1.71
N TYR A 9 9.13 5.02 1.81
CA TYR A 9 9.06 3.60 2.16
C TYR A 9 8.52 2.78 0.99
N GLU A 10 9.07 1.59 0.79
CA GLU A 10 8.65 0.66 -0.26
C GLU A 10 8.24 -0.69 0.34
N ILE A 11 7.20 -1.30 -0.22
CA ILE A 11 6.83 -2.70 0.01
C ILE A 11 6.82 -3.44 -1.33
N ARG A 12 7.45 -4.61 -1.36
CA ARG A 12 7.39 -5.56 -2.48
C ARG A 12 6.72 -6.82 -1.98
N VAL A 13 5.66 -7.24 -2.63
CA VAL A 13 4.91 -8.45 -2.29
C VAL A 13 4.90 -9.37 -3.52
N PRO A 14 5.28 -10.66 -3.37
CA PRO A 14 5.19 -11.63 -4.46
C PRO A 14 3.76 -11.72 -5.04
N LYS A 15 3.62 -11.83 -6.37
CA LYS A 15 2.30 -11.96 -7.03
C LYS A 15 1.46 -13.12 -6.45
N VAL A 16 2.12 -14.21 -6.06
CA VAL A 16 1.49 -15.41 -5.46
C VAL A 16 0.75 -15.14 -4.14
N ASN A 17 0.96 -13.98 -3.51
CA ASN A 17 0.31 -13.63 -2.26
C ASN A 17 -0.99 -12.81 -2.44
N PHE A 18 -1.38 -12.52 -3.68
CA PHE A 18 -2.62 -11.81 -3.98
C PHE A 18 -3.69 -12.78 -4.46
N ASN A 19 -4.94 -12.49 -4.12
CA ASN A 19 -6.08 -13.21 -4.64
C ASN A 19 -6.42 -12.71 -6.05
N ASP A 20 -7.03 -13.57 -6.87
CA ASP A 20 -7.66 -13.15 -8.12
C ASP A 20 -8.82 -12.19 -7.79
N GLY A 21 -8.81 -10.99 -8.37
CA GLY A 21 -9.77 -9.92 -8.09
C GLY A 21 -9.20 -8.79 -7.22
N ILE A 22 -10.03 -8.19 -6.37
CA ILE A 22 -9.70 -6.97 -5.62
C ILE A 22 -8.92 -7.33 -4.35
N ASN A 23 -7.75 -6.71 -4.18
CA ASN A 23 -6.94 -6.79 -2.96
C ASN A 23 -6.92 -5.39 -2.32
N GLU A 24 -7.35 -5.30 -1.06
CA GLU A 24 -7.37 -4.05 -0.29
C GLU A 24 -6.14 -3.93 0.62
N PHE A 25 -5.57 -2.73 0.74
CA PHE A 25 -4.37 -2.47 1.52
C PHE A 25 -4.56 -1.33 2.51
N LYS A 26 -3.86 -1.41 3.65
CA LYS A 26 -3.73 -0.32 4.60
C LYS A 26 -2.29 -0.18 5.10
N PHE A 27 -1.90 1.05 5.40
CA PHE A 27 -0.65 1.32 6.12
C PHE A 27 -0.91 1.44 7.62
N VAL A 28 -0.09 0.75 8.40
CA VAL A 28 0.00 0.93 9.86
C VAL A 28 1.36 1.54 10.13
N VAL A 29 1.39 2.79 10.60
CA VAL A 29 2.63 3.52 10.88
C VAL A 29 2.86 3.53 12.38
N ASN A 30 4.03 3.05 12.81
CA ASN A 30 4.45 3.03 14.22
C ASN A 30 3.48 2.32 15.18
N GLY A 31 2.70 1.35 14.69
CA GLY A 31 1.74 0.60 15.50
C GLY A 31 0.51 1.41 15.95
N ASN A 32 0.40 2.68 15.54
CA ASN A 32 -0.79 3.49 15.76
C ASN A 32 -1.84 3.20 14.67
N ASP A 33 -3.09 3.50 15.02
CA ASP A 33 -4.30 3.27 14.24
C ASP A 33 -4.22 3.71 12.77
N TRP A 34 -5.23 3.29 12.01
CA TRP A 34 -5.44 3.61 10.59
C TRP A 34 -5.00 5.03 10.24
N GLN A 35 -3.91 5.14 9.47
CA GLN A 35 -3.46 6.43 8.95
C GLN A 35 -4.10 6.67 7.58
N PRO A 36 -4.46 7.92 7.27
CA PRO A 36 -4.89 8.27 5.93
C PRO A 36 -3.77 7.96 4.93
N ILE A 37 -4.17 7.63 3.71
CA ILE A 37 -3.22 7.40 2.63
C ILE A 37 -2.48 8.70 2.32
N PRO A 38 -1.14 8.69 2.22
CA PRO A 38 -0.39 9.87 1.80
C PRO A 38 -0.85 10.40 0.44
N ASP A 39 -0.89 11.72 0.28
CA ASP A 39 -1.36 12.38 -0.94
C ASP A 39 -0.55 12.00 -2.20
N ASP A 40 0.70 11.58 -2.03
CA ASP A 40 1.61 11.17 -3.09
C ASP A 40 1.69 9.64 -3.30
N ALA A 41 0.78 8.88 -2.67
CA ALA A 41 0.73 7.44 -2.84
C ALA A 41 0.30 7.06 -4.27
N LEU A 42 1.05 6.15 -4.88
CA LEU A 42 0.68 5.56 -6.17
C LEU A 42 -0.44 4.52 -5.97
N ASN A 43 -1.22 4.26 -7.02
CA ASN A 43 -2.27 3.23 -7.06
C ASN A 43 -3.41 3.45 -6.05
N THR A 44 -3.96 4.66 -6.02
CA THR A 44 -5.13 5.02 -5.18
C THR A 44 -6.41 5.12 -6.01
N GLN A 45 -7.49 4.45 -5.58
CA GLN A 45 -8.86 4.65 -6.08
C GLN A 45 -9.80 4.89 -4.90
N ASN A 46 -10.71 5.86 -5.01
CA ASN A 46 -11.69 6.20 -3.96
C ASN A 46 -11.09 6.44 -2.55
N GLY A 47 -9.87 6.97 -2.49
CA GLY A 47 -9.17 7.16 -1.21
C GLY A 47 -8.66 5.87 -0.57
N ASN A 48 -8.56 4.77 -1.34
CA ASN A 48 -8.00 3.48 -0.96
C ASN A 48 -6.85 3.06 -1.88
N LEU A 49 -5.81 2.40 -1.36
CA LEU A 49 -4.77 1.78 -2.19
C LEU A 49 -5.37 0.55 -2.85
N THR A 50 -5.44 0.57 -4.17
CA THR A 50 -6.03 -0.48 -4.98
C THR A 50 -5.00 -0.98 -5.96
N PHE A 51 -4.65 -2.27 -5.87
CA PHE A 51 -3.87 -2.97 -6.88
C PHE A 51 -4.81 -3.87 -7.67
N GLU A 52 -5.07 -3.50 -8.92
CA GLU A 52 -5.78 -4.34 -9.87
C GLU A 52 -4.75 -5.16 -10.66
N MET A 53 -4.94 -6.48 -10.71
CA MET A 53 -4.09 -7.37 -11.48
C MET A 53 -4.90 -7.96 -12.63
N GLU A 54 -4.42 -7.76 -13.85
CA GLU A 54 -4.83 -8.52 -15.04
C GLU A 54 -4.13 -9.89 -15.12
#